data_AF-A0A5S9M6L8-F1
#
_entry.id   AF-A0A5S9M6L8-F1
#
_cell.length_a   1.000
_cell.length_b   1.000
_cell.length_c   1.000
_cell.angle_alpha   90.00
_cell.angle_beta   90.00
_cell.angle_gamma   90.00
#
_symmetry.space_group_name_H-M   'P 1'
#
loop_
_entity.id
_entity.type
_entity.pdbx_description
1 polymer ?
#
loop_
_entity_poly.entity_id
_entity_poly.type
_entity_poly.pdbx_seq_one_letter_code
_entity_poly.pdbx_strand_id
1 'polypeptide(L)'
;MQQLTDLITTAVGPAVLNIIASSIAEGLKQKKPDHIINIVACENMIGGSSHLKEAVFSHLTADDEQEALSHTVGFPNAAVDRIVPIQHHEDILKVSVEPFFEWVIDETGFIGDVPQIDGATFVQDLTPYIERKLFTVNTGHALAAYVGYEKGVQTIKEAVDTPEIRQVVEGALHETGSYLIDTYGFSKKEEHDAYIQKIIKRFENAFISDEVTRVARSPLRKLGADDRLIGPAKKIRQPQYLIKGIVAALAYDFTEDEEAVRLQALKKKKALKVCWKRYVDSHHQTIFIKPFLKKQLINQKIPFQRVKGIFSMTFFNTFPCLTIYKVRGICMKKKKRLRQEVSFFQLMSAIIVITILTGGLVGTTGYLLAKHVLIDAGKADFKAHRQRSDGHT
;
A
#
# COMPACT_ATOMS: atom_id res chain seq x y z
N MET A 1 11.28 -48.42 -2.89
CA MET A 1 10.38 -47.50 -3.62
C MET A 1 10.90 -46.09 -3.40
N GLN A 2 11.35 -45.40 -4.45
CA GLN A 2 11.52 -43.94 -4.34
C GLN A 2 10.13 -43.36 -4.08
N GLN A 3 9.98 -42.69 -2.94
CA GLN A 3 8.74 -41.99 -2.61
C GLN A 3 8.65 -40.80 -3.57
N LEU A 4 7.66 -40.82 -4.47
CA LEU A 4 7.42 -39.72 -5.39
C LEU A 4 6.60 -38.68 -4.63
N THR A 5 7.10 -37.45 -4.59
CA THR A 5 6.40 -36.32 -3.98
C THR A 5 5.50 -35.68 -5.03
N ASP A 6 4.22 -35.50 -4.71
CA ASP A 6 3.24 -34.86 -5.61
C ASP A 6 3.01 -33.38 -5.25
N LEU A 7 3.28 -33.01 -3.99
CA LEU A 7 3.09 -31.66 -3.45
C LEU A 7 4.28 -31.25 -2.58
N ILE A 8 4.82 -30.06 -2.83
CA ILE A 8 5.84 -29.41 -2.00
C ILE A 8 5.22 -28.14 -1.41
N THR A 9 5.33 -27.95 -0.10
CA THR A 9 4.86 -26.74 0.58
C THR A 9 5.97 -26.04 1.35
N THR A 10 5.96 -24.71 1.42
CA THR A 10 6.94 -23.93 2.20
C THR A 10 6.26 -23.04 3.24
N ALA A 11 6.92 -22.82 4.38
CA ALA A 11 6.54 -21.81 5.38
C ALA A 11 7.81 -21.29 6.08
N VAL A 12 8.75 -20.78 5.27
CA VAL A 12 10.13 -20.47 5.66
C VAL A 12 10.40 -18.97 5.79
N GLY A 13 9.45 -18.14 5.36
CA GLY A 13 9.58 -16.69 5.28
C GLY A 13 10.09 -16.22 3.91
N PRO A 14 9.62 -15.06 3.40
CA PRO A 14 9.96 -14.57 2.06
C PRO A 14 11.47 -14.46 1.77
N ALA A 15 12.28 -14.07 2.77
CA ALA A 15 13.73 -13.94 2.61
C ALA A 15 14.43 -15.29 2.38
N VAL A 16 13.84 -16.39 2.86
CA VAL A 16 14.43 -17.73 2.80
C VAL A 16 14.02 -18.47 1.53
N LEU A 17 12.95 -18.05 0.85
CA LEU A 17 12.52 -18.65 -0.43
C LEU A 17 13.65 -18.71 -1.47
N ASN A 18 14.45 -17.65 -1.59
CA ASN A 18 15.60 -17.60 -2.50
C ASN A 18 16.72 -18.57 -2.09
N ILE A 19 16.85 -18.87 -0.79
CA ILE A 19 17.89 -19.77 -0.28
C ILE A 19 17.56 -21.22 -0.64
N ILE A 20 16.29 -21.61 -0.55
CA ILE A 20 15.85 -22.99 -0.83
C ILE A 20 15.61 -23.26 -2.32
N ALA A 21 15.57 -22.22 -3.15
CA ALA A 21 15.26 -22.32 -4.58
C ALA A 21 16.23 -23.23 -5.34
N SER A 22 17.53 -23.18 -5.04
CA SER A 22 18.55 -24.02 -5.68
C SER A 22 18.33 -25.51 -5.38
N SER A 23 18.05 -25.87 -4.13
CA SER A 23 17.76 -27.25 -3.73
C SER A 23 16.49 -27.78 -4.38
N ILE A 24 15.46 -26.96 -4.53
CA ILE A 24 14.24 -27.33 -5.27
C ILE A 24 14.58 -27.58 -6.75
N ALA A 25 15.34 -26.67 -7.39
CA ALA A 25 15.75 -26.84 -8.78
C ALA A 25 16.56 -28.13 -9.01
N GLU A 26 17.50 -28.46 -8.12
CA GLU A 26 18.26 -29.72 -8.17
C GLU A 26 17.38 -30.95 -8.00
N GLY A 27 16.35 -30.89 -7.15
CA GLY A 27 15.36 -31.95 -7.01
C GLY A 27 14.50 -32.12 -8.27
N LEU A 28 14.07 -31.01 -8.89
CA LEU A 28 13.28 -31.03 -10.12
C LEU A 28 14.05 -31.61 -11.31
N LYS A 29 15.37 -31.41 -11.38
CA LYS A 29 16.24 -32.04 -12.40
C LYS A 29 16.26 -33.58 -12.30
N GLN A 30 15.96 -34.13 -11.13
CA GLN A 30 15.95 -35.57 -10.88
C GLN A 30 14.55 -36.19 -10.98
N LYS A 31 13.51 -35.37 -11.19
CA LYS A 31 12.13 -35.83 -11.34
C LYS A 31 11.99 -36.60 -12.66
N LYS A 32 11.07 -37.56 -12.71
CA LYS A 32 10.71 -38.22 -13.96
C LYS A 32 10.03 -37.22 -14.91
N PRO A 33 10.27 -37.26 -16.23
CA PRO A 33 9.69 -36.31 -17.18
C PRO A 33 8.18 -36.13 -17.02
N ASP A 34 7.41 -37.22 -16.97
CA ASP A 34 5.94 -37.17 -16.90
C ASP A 34 5.36 -37.02 -15.47
N HIS A 35 6.21 -36.97 -14.45
CA HIS A 35 5.74 -36.86 -13.06
C HIS A 35 5.35 -35.41 -12.74
N ILE A 36 4.10 -35.19 -12.36
CA ILE A 36 3.57 -33.87 -12.02
C ILE A 36 3.88 -33.54 -10.56
N ILE A 37 4.40 -32.33 -10.31
CA ILE A 37 4.65 -31.81 -8.96
C ILE A 37 4.04 -30.43 -8.83
N ASN A 38 3.32 -30.15 -7.74
CA ASN A 38 2.83 -28.80 -7.44
C ASN A 38 3.56 -28.22 -6.23
N ILE A 39 3.98 -26.94 -6.31
CA ILE A 39 4.74 -26.27 -5.26
C ILE A 39 3.95 -25.06 -4.73
N VAL A 40 3.56 -25.11 -3.46
CA VAL A 40 2.71 -24.09 -2.82
C VAL A 40 3.51 -23.40 -1.72
N ALA A 41 3.91 -22.15 -1.94
CA ALA A 41 4.55 -21.35 -0.91
C ALA A 41 3.50 -20.74 0.02
N CYS A 42 3.37 -21.30 1.23
CA CYS A 42 2.44 -20.88 2.27
C CYS A 42 3.03 -19.75 3.13
N GLU A 43 3.34 -18.63 2.49
CA GLU A 43 4.04 -17.50 3.12
C GLU A 43 3.10 -16.34 3.45
N ASN A 44 3.51 -15.48 4.39
CA ASN A 44 2.83 -14.20 4.63
C ASN A 44 3.25 -13.14 3.58
N MET A 45 3.07 -13.48 2.30
CA MET A 45 3.46 -12.69 1.13
C MET A 45 2.46 -12.92 -0.01
N ILE A 46 2.09 -11.84 -0.70
CA ILE A 46 1.31 -11.93 -1.94
C ILE A 46 2.21 -12.49 -3.03
N GLY A 47 1.74 -13.51 -3.76
CA GLY A 47 2.50 -14.10 -4.86
C GLY A 47 3.69 -14.94 -4.41
N GLY A 48 3.64 -15.56 -3.23
CA GLY A 48 4.76 -16.35 -2.68
C GLY A 48 5.22 -17.47 -3.63
N SER A 49 4.30 -18.20 -4.25
CA SER A 49 4.63 -19.30 -5.17
C SER A 49 5.16 -18.76 -6.49
N SER A 50 4.62 -17.64 -6.99
CA SER A 50 5.18 -16.95 -8.16
C SER A 50 6.62 -16.48 -7.91
N HIS A 51 6.90 -15.91 -6.74
CA HIS A 51 8.26 -15.51 -6.37
C HIS A 51 9.19 -16.72 -6.28
N LEU A 52 8.73 -17.82 -5.65
CA LEU A 52 9.52 -19.05 -5.58
C LEU A 52 9.77 -19.65 -6.97
N LYS A 53 8.78 -19.59 -7.89
CA LYS A 53 8.94 -20.02 -9.27
C LYS A 53 10.08 -19.27 -9.96
N GLU A 54 10.07 -17.93 -9.89
CA GLU A 54 11.14 -17.10 -10.46
C GLU A 54 12.51 -17.47 -9.89
N ALA A 55 12.61 -17.64 -8.58
CA ALA A 55 13.85 -18.02 -7.91
C ALA A 55 14.34 -19.41 -8.36
N VAL A 56 13.46 -20.41 -8.38
CA VAL A 56 13.77 -21.79 -8.80
C VAL A 56 14.22 -21.81 -10.26
N PHE A 57 13.49 -21.13 -11.15
CA PHE A 57 13.78 -21.14 -12.58
C PHE A 57 15.08 -20.41 -12.91
N SER A 58 15.51 -19.44 -12.08
CA SER A 58 16.82 -18.81 -12.22
C SER A 58 18.02 -19.76 -12.06
N HIS A 59 17.80 -20.95 -11.48
CA HIS A 59 18.80 -22.02 -11.33
C HIS A 59 18.71 -23.11 -12.42
N LEU A 60 17.81 -22.96 -13.39
CA LEU A 60 17.66 -23.85 -14.54
C LEU A 60 18.33 -23.17 -15.75
N THR A 61 19.41 -23.75 -16.28
CA THR A 61 20.31 -23.05 -17.21
C THR A 61 20.03 -23.34 -18.68
N ALA A 62 19.26 -24.38 -18.99
CA ALA A 62 18.87 -24.71 -20.36
C ALA A 62 17.40 -24.37 -20.60
N ASP A 63 17.10 -23.69 -21.72
CA ASP A 63 15.75 -23.27 -22.07
C ASP A 63 14.80 -24.48 -22.20
N ASP A 64 15.28 -25.58 -22.78
CA ASP A 64 14.52 -26.84 -22.89
C ASP A 64 14.14 -27.43 -21.52
N GLU A 65 14.98 -27.25 -20.49
CA GLU A 65 14.68 -27.71 -19.12
C GLU A 65 13.55 -26.88 -18.50
N GLN A 66 13.58 -25.56 -18.70
CA GLN A 66 12.54 -24.66 -18.20
C GLN A 66 11.19 -24.93 -18.89
N GLU A 67 11.20 -25.15 -20.21
CA GLU A 67 10.01 -25.48 -20.98
C GLU A 67 9.43 -26.82 -20.51
N ALA A 68 10.24 -27.88 -20.43
CA ALA A 68 9.80 -29.20 -19.98
C ALA A 68 9.20 -29.17 -18.55
N LEU A 69 9.82 -28.42 -17.63
CA LEU A 69 9.31 -28.28 -16.26
C LEU A 69 8.06 -27.40 -16.20
N SER A 70 7.89 -26.43 -17.08
CA SER A 70 6.69 -25.57 -17.10
C SER A 70 5.39 -26.35 -17.36
N HIS A 71 5.47 -27.49 -18.04
CA HIS A 71 4.34 -28.37 -18.32
C HIS A 71 4.06 -29.42 -17.24
N THR A 72 4.97 -29.58 -16.28
CA THR A 72 4.93 -30.67 -15.30
C THR A 72 5.11 -30.20 -13.85
N VAL A 73 5.33 -28.89 -13.65
CA VAL A 73 5.49 -28.28 -12.32
C VAL A 73 4.57 -27.06 -12.17
N GLY A 74 3.59 -27.17 -11.28
CA GLY A 74 2.71 -26.06 -10.92
C GLY A 74 3.24 -25.25 -9.75
N PHE A 75 2.90 -23.95 -9.74
CA PHE A 75 3.25 -23.02 -8.66
C PHE A 75 2.01 -22.22 -8.22
N PRO A 76 0.96 -22.88 -7.70
CA PRO A 76 -0.26 -22.20 -7.29
C PRO A 76 0.02 -21.30 -6.08
N ASN A 77 -0.40 -20.05 -6.17
CA ASN A 77 -0.27 -19.11 -5.05
C ASN A 77 -1.26 -19.46 -3.94
N ALA A 78 -0.93 -19.10 -2.71
CA ALA A 78 -1.79 -19.32 -1.56
C ALA A 78 -1.93 -18.08 -0.67
N ALA A 79 -3.08 -17.97 -0.03
CA ALA A 79 -3.34 -17.09 1.09
C ALA A 79 -3.53 -17.95 2.34
N VAL A 80 -2.69 -17.75 3.34
CA VAL A 80 -2.73 -18.49 4.61
C VAL A 80 -3.03 -17.57 5.78
N ASP A 81 -3.83 -18.05 6.74
CA ASP A 81 -4.14 -17.35 7.97
C ASP A 81 -4.29 -18.31 9.15
N ARG A 82 -3.39 -18.17 10.11
CA ARG A 82 -3.46 -18.82 11.42
C ARG A 82 -2.54 -18.05 12.39
N ILE A 83 -3.08 -17.68 13.55
CA ILE A 83 -2.30 -17.07 14.62
C ILE A 83 -1.57 -18.19 15.36
N VAL A 84 -0.25 -18.05 15.39
CA VAL A 84 0.67 -18.90 16.15
C VAL A 84 1.49 -17.96 17.04
N PRO A 85 1.23 -17.89 18.34
CA PRO A 85 1.95 -16.99 19.24
C PRO A 85 3.38 -17.48 19.48
N ILE A 86 4.22 -16.59 20.01
CA ILE A 86 5.50 -17.02 20.60
C ILE A 86 5.18 -17.89 21.82
N GLN A 87 5.84 -19.03 21.90
CA GLN A 87 5.55 -20.05 22.90
C GLN A 87 6.79 -20.88 23.20
N HIS A 88 6.83 -21.43 24.41
CA HIS A 88 7.87 -22.32 24.87
C HIS A 88 7.21 -23.56 25.47
N HIS A 89 7.60 -24.73 24.97
CA HIS A 89 7.21 -26.03 25.49
C HIS A 89 8.48 -26.83 25.79
N GLU A 90 8.41 -27.77 26.73
CA GLU A 90 9.51 -28.71 26.97
C GLU A 90 9.74 -29.62 25.74
N ASP A 91 8.65 -30.05 25.11
CA ASP A 91 8.69 -30.73 23.82
C ASP A 91 8.85 -29.71 22.68
N ILE A 92 10.00 -29.75 22.01
CA ILE A 92 10.36 -28.85 20.92
C ILE A 92 9.49 -29.01 19.67
N LEU A 93 8.79 -30.14 19.52
CA LEU A 93 7.88 -30.39 18.39
C LEU A 93 6.44 -29.95 18.69
N LYS A 94 6.13 -29.66 19.96
CA LYS A 94 4.80 -29.22 20.37
C LYS A 94 4.56 -27.77 19.94
N VAL A 95 3.44 -27.55 19.26
CA VAL A 95 2.96 -26.22 18.87
C VAL A 95 1.50 -26.03 19.28
N SER A 96 1.24 -24.91 19.95
CA SER A 96 -0.07 -24.39 20.28
C SER A 96 -0.46 -23.37 19.22
N VAL A 97 -1.66 -23.53 18.67
CA VAL A 97 -2.17 -22.73 17.57
C VAL A 97 -3.61 -22.37 17.86
N GLU A 98 -4.10 -21.29 17.26
CA GLU A 98 -5.51 -21.00 17.36
C GLU A 98 -6.38 -22.07 16.66
N PRO A 99 -7.64 -22.27 17.09
CA PRO A 99 -8.55 -23.19 16.42
C PRO A 99 -8.91 -22.77 14.98
N PHE A 100 -8.99 -21.46 14.73
CA PHE A 100 -9.25 -20.94 13.40
C PHE A 100 -8.03 -21.17 12.48
N PHE A 101 -8.29 -21.58 11.25
CA PHE A 101 -7.30 -21.59 10.18
C PHE A 101 -8.01 -21.33 8.86
N GLU A 102 -7.26 -20.77 7.92
CA GLU A 102 -7.70 -20.61 6.54
C GLU A 102 -6.51 -20.83 5.61
N TRP A 103 -6.68 -21.70 4.64
CA TRP A 103 -5.71 -21.96 3.57
C TRP A 103 -6.45 -21.93 2.24
N VAL A 104 -6.28 -20.83 1.51
CA VAL A 104 -6.91 -20.65 0.20
C VAL A 104 -5.83 -20.73 -0.86
N ILE A 105 -6.05 -21.52 -1.91
CA ILE A 105 -5.09 -21.78 -2.97
C ILE A 105 -5.71 -21.41 -4.31
N ASP A 106 -4.93 -20.72 -5.14
CA ASP A 106 -5.28 -20.44 -6.53
C ASP A 106 -5.20 -21.73 -7.36
N GLU A 107 -6.35 -22.28 -7.72
CA GLU A 107 -6.45 -23.54 -8.44
C GLU A 107 -5.89 -23.45 -9.86
N THR A 108 -5.82 -22.23 -10.43
CA THR A 108 -5.35 -22.01 -11.80
C THR A 108 -3.85 -22.21 -11.96
N GLY A 109 -3.09 -22.19 -10.86
CA GLY A 109 -1.65 -22.42 -10.86
C GLY A 109 -1.25 -23.89 -10.74
N PHE A 110 -2.20 -24.81 -10.64
CA PHE A 110 -1.93 -26.25 -10.63
C PHE A 110 -1.65 -26.77 -12.05
N ILE A 111 -0.79 -27.79 -12.10
CA ILE A 111 -0.66 -28.68 -13.25
C ILE A 111 -1.32 -30.01 -12.89
N GLY A 112 -2.11 -30.56 -13.82
CA GLY A 112 -2.86 -31.78 -13.60
C GLY A 112 -4.11 -31.57 -12.74
N ASP A 113 -4.50 -32.61 -12.01
CA ASP A 113 -5.67 -32.57 -11.15
C ASP A 113 -5.40 -31.74 -9.88
N VAL A 114 -6.39 -30.93 -9.50
CA VAL A 114 -6.37 -30.21 -8.21
C VAL A 114 -6.58 -31.22 -7.08
N PRO A 115 -5.67 -31.30 -6.10
CA PRO A 115 -5.75 -32.31 -5.05
C PRO A 115 -6.91 -32.04 -4.09
N GLN A 116 -7.50 -33.10 -3.54
CA GLN A 116 -8.45 -32.98 -2.44
C GLN A 116 -7.68 -32.95 -1.12
N ILE A 117 -7.67 -31.81 -0.45
CA ILE A 117 -6.99 -31.61 0.83
C ILE A 117 -7.98 -31.05 1.84
N ASP A 118 -8.26 -31.82 2.90
CA ASP A 118 -9.12 -31.37 3.98
C ASP A 118 -8.55 -30.10 4.64
N GLY A 119 -9.37 -29.05 4.67
CA GLY A 119 -9.00 -27.74 5.24
C GLY A 119 -8.35 -26.76 4.27
N ALA A 120 -8.10 -27.16 3.01
CA ALA A 120 -7.73 -26.24 1.94
C ALA A 120 -8.96 -25.85 1.11
N THR A 121 -9.05 -24.58 0.72
CA THR A 121 -10.07 -24.07 -0.19
C THR A 121 -9.42 -23.70 -1.52
N PHE A 122 -9.91 -24.26 -2.61
CA PHE A 122 -9.40 -24.00 -3.96
C PHE A 122 -10.31 -22.98 -4.64
N VAL A 123 -9.72 -21.95 -5.26
CA VAL A 123 -10.45 -20.83 -5.86
C VAL A 123 -9.78 -20.40 -7.16
N GLN A 124 -10.56 -19.80 -8.06
CA GLN A 124 -10.04 -19.27 -9.33
C GLN A 124 -9.45 -17.86 -9.22
N ASP A 125 -9.81 -17.13 -8.17
CA ASP A 125 -9.24 -15.81 -7.89
C ASP A 125 -8.95 -15.68 -6.40
N LEU A 126 -7.67 -15.51 -6.09
CA LEU A 126 -7.16 -15.38 -4.73
C LEU A 126 -7.25 -13.94 -4.20
N THR A 127 -7.39 -12.96 -5.10
CA THR A 127 -7.39 -11.52 -4.78
C THR A 127 -8.40 -11.15 -3.70
N PRO A 128 -9.68 -11.60 -3.76
CA PRO A 128 -10.66 -11.27 -2.75
C PRO A 128 -10.23 -11.76 -1.37
N TYR A 129 -9.69 -12.97 -1.27
CA TYR A 129 -9.29 -13.60 0.00
C TYR A 129 -8.08 -12.91 0.62
N ILE A 130 -7.11 -12.55 -0.22
CA ILE A 130 -5.94 -11.76 0.20
C ILE A 130 -6.37 -10.40 0.75
N GLU A 131 -7.17 -9.64 0.01
CA GLU A 131 -7.63 -8.32 0.46
C GLU A 131 -8.52 -8.44 1.70
N ARG A 132 -9.41 -9.44 1.77
CA ARG A 132 -10.24 -9.69 2.96
C ARG A 132 -9.38 -9.93 4.19
N LYS A 133 -8.41 -10.86 4.15
CA LYS A 133 -7.49 -11.10 5.28
C LYS A 133 -6.67 -9.85 5.62
N LEU A 134 -6.15 -9.16 4.60
CA LEU A 134 -5.31 -7.98 4.80
C LEU A 134 -6.09 -6.83 5.44
N PHE A 135 -7.34 -6.61 5.04
CA PHE A 135 -8.15 -5.48 5.48
C PHE A 135 -9.01 -5.78 6.70
N THR A 136 -9.17 -7.05 7.09
CA THR A 136 -9.82 -7.40 8.36
C THR A 136 -8.81 -7.82 9.41
N VAL A 137 -8.17 -8.99 9.25
CA VAL A 137 -7.31 -9.58 10.28
C VAL A 137 -6.09 -8.71 10.51
N ASN A 138 -5.34 -8.42 9.45
CA ASN A 138 -4.10 -7.65 9.57
C ASN A 138 -4.36 -6.21 10.02
N THR A 139 -5.38 -5.56 9.47
CA THR A 139 -5.81 -4.22 9.87
C THR A 139 -6.26 -4.19 11.33
N GLY A 140 -7.20 -5.04 11.73
CA GLY A 140 -7.72 -5.10 13.09
C GLY A 140 -6.62 -5.35 14.12
N HIS A 141 -5.72 -6.28 13.83
CA HIS A 141 -4.61 -6.63 14.72
C HIS A 141 -3.61 -5.47 14.88
N ALA A 142 -3.30 -4.77 13.77
CA ALA A 142 -2.45 -3.59 13.83
C ALA A 142 -3.10 -2.41 14.57
N LEU A 143 -4.42 -2.21 14.40
CA LEU A 143 -5.17 -1.19 15.12
C LEU A 143 -5.20 -1.45 16.63
N ALA A 144 -5.51 -2.69 17.03
CA ALA A 144 -5.48 -3.11 18.43
C ALA A 144 -4.10 -2.86 19.03
N ALA A 145 -3.03 -3.21 18.31
CA ALA A 145 -1.66 -3.01 18.77
C ALA A 145 -1.28 -1.53 18.91
N TYR A 146 -1.47 -0.71 17.88
CA TYR A 146 -1.03 0.69 17.92
C TYR A 146 -1.85 1.55 18.87
N VAL A 147 -3.18 1.39 18.87
CA VAL A 147 -4.06 2.13 19.78
C VAL A 147 -3.89 1.61 21.21
N GLY A 148 -3.70 0.29 21.38
CA GLY A 148 -3.35 -0.30 22.67
C GLY A 148 -2.06 0.25 23.26
N TYR A 149 -1.00 0.30 22.46
CA TYR A 149 0.28 0.89 22.86
C TYR A 149 0.12 2.37 23.27
N GLU A 150 -0.62 3.18 22.49
CA GLU A 150 -0.93 4.58 22.84
C GLU A 150 -1.67 4.70 24.19
N LYS A 151 -2.46 3.70 24.56
CA LYS A 151 -3.22 3.63 25.81
C LYS A 151 -2.48 2.94 26.95
N GLY A 152 -1.28 2.41 26.70
CA GLY A 152 -0.47 1.74 27.72
C GLY A 152 -0.96 0.35 28.11
N VAL A 153 -1.78 -0.32 27.29
CA VAL A 153 -2.14 -1.74 27.52
C VAL A 153 -1.03 -2.65 26.99
N GLN A 154 -0.89 -3.84 27.57
CA GLN A 154 0.24 -4.72 27.29
C GLN A 154 -0.07 -5.70 26.17
N THR A 155 -1.27 -6.26 26.15
CA THR A 155 -1.62 -7.36 25.24
C THR A 155 -2.72 -6.99 24.25
N ILE A 156 -2.81 -7.72 23.15
CA ILE A 156 -3.90 -7.59 22.18
C ILE A 156 -5.25 -7.92 22.81
N LYS A 157 -5.29 -8.87 23.74
CA LYS A 157 -6.51 -9.19 24.48
C LYS A 157 -6.97 -8.00 25.30
N GLU A 158 -6.09 -7.41 26.11
CA GLU A 158 -6.41 -6.20 26.88
C GLU A 158 -6.87 -5.05 25.97
N ALA A 159 -6.24 -4.91 24.80
CA ALA A 159 -6.63 -3.93 23.81
C ALA A 159 -8.08 -4.14 23.33
N VAL A 160 -8.49 -5.37 22.99
CA VAL A 160 -9.88 -5.62 22.53
C VAL A 160 -10.91 -5.72 23.66
N ASP A 161 -10.47 -5.97 24.90
CA ASP A 161 -11.29 -5.91 26.10
C ASP A 161 -11.53 -4.45 26.55
N THR A 162 -10.69 -3.51 26.13
CA THR A 162 -10.82 -2.07 26.42
C THR A 162 -11.86 -1.44 25.48
N PRO A 163 -13.01 -0.92 25.98
CA PRO A 163 -14.12 -0.46 25.15
C PRO A 163 -13.75 0.61 24.12
N GLU A 164 -12.91 1.57 24.47
CA GLU A 164 -12.50 2.65 23.57
C GLU A 164 -11.63 2.15 22.42
N ILE A 165 -10.77 1.16 22.68
CA ILE A 165 -9.91 0.55 21.66
C ILE A 165 -10.75 -0.36 20.77
N ARG A 166 -11.61 -1.20 21.37
CA ARG A 166 -12.55 -2.05 20.64
C ARG A 166 -13.39 -1.26 19.64
N GLN A 167 -13.91 -0.10 20.06
CA GLN A 167 -14.68 0.79 19.18
C GLN A 167 -13.86 1.23 17.96
N VAL A 168 -12.56 1.50 18.13
CA VAL A 168 -11.69 1.87 17.01
C VAL A 168 -11.44 0.69 16.07
N VAL A 169 -11.20 -0.49 16.61
CA VAL A 169 -10.97 -1.71 15.83
C VAL A 169 -12.24 -2.06 15.05
N GLU A 170 -13.38 -2.27 15.72
CA GLU A 170 -14.64 -2.63 15.07
C GLU A 170 -15.08 -1.57 14.06
N GLY A 171 -14.98 -0.29 14.41
CA GLY A 171 -15.32 0.80 13.50
C GLY A 171 -14.51 0.78 12.20
N ALA A 172 -13.20 0.51 12.29
CA ALA A 172 -12.35 0.38 11.10
C ALA A 172 -12.60 -0.92 10.32
N LEU A 173 -12.96 -2.00 11.00
CA LEU A 173 -13.35 -3.26 10.36
C LEU A 173 -14.67 -3.12 9.59
N HIS A 174 -15.63 -2.33 10.08
CA HIS A 174 -16.83 -2.00 9.32
C HIS A 174 -16.53 -1.07 8.13
N GLU A 175 -15.61 -0.10 8.27
CA GLU A 175 -15.16 0.76 7.16
C GLU A 175 -14.54 -0.06 6.03
N THR A 176 -13.62 -0.96 6.36
CA THR A 176 -12.97 -1.86 5.40
C THR A 176 -13.93 -2.90 4.84
N GLY A 177 -14.79 -3.45 5.69
CA GLY A 177 -15.78 -4.44 5.28
C GLY A 177 -16.77 -3.91 4.26
N SER A 178 -17.23 -2.67 4.41
CA SER A 178 -18.11 -2.03 3.41
C SER A 178 -17.44 -1.99 2.03
N TYR A 179 -16.16 -1.63 1.98
CA TYR A 179 -15.38 -1.65 0.73
C TYR A 179 -15.25 -3.06 0.14
N LEU A 180 -14.97 -4.07 0.98
CA LEU A 180 -14.80 -5.45 0.54
C LEU A 180 -16.11 -6.02 -0.04
N ILE A 181 -17.26 -5.73 0.58
CA ILE A 181 -18.58 -6.12 0.09
C ILE A 181 -18.85 -5.47 -1.27
N ASP A 182 -18.68 -4.16 -1.38
CA ASP A 182 -18.95 -3.41 -2.61
C ASP A 182 -18.05 -3.84 -3.78
N THR A 183 -16.80 -4.23 -3.50
CA THR A 183 -15.80 -4.56 -4.52
C THR A 183 -15.88 -6.02 -4.97
N TYR A 184 -16.04 -6.95 -4.04
CA TYR A 184 -15.90 -8.39 -4.32
C TYR A 184 -17.20 -9.17 -4.18
N GLY A 185 -18.29 -8.54 -3.75
CA GLY A 185 -19.56 -9.22 -3.54
C GLY A 185 -19.47 -10.29 -2.45
N PHE A 186 -18.57 -10.11 -1.47
CA PHE A 186 -18.46 -11.00 -0.31
C PHE A 186 -19.75 -10.96 0.49
N SER A 187 -20.69 -11.85 0.15
CA SER A 187 -21.89 -12.15 0.93
C SER A 187 -22.79 -10.94 1.27
N LYS A 188 -23.93 -11.18 1.90
CA LYS A 188 -24.74 -10.08 2.45
C LYS A 188 -24.00 -9.45 3.64
N LYS A 189 -24.33 -8.20 3.97
CA LYS A 189 -23.70 -7.44 5.07
C LYS A 189 -23.58 -8.25 6.37
N GLU A 190 -24.57 -9.09 6.67
CA GLU A 190 -24.65 -9.92 7.86
C GLU A 190 -23.53 -10.98 7.95
N GLU A 191 -23.13 -11.58 6.82
CA GLU A 191 -22.06 -12.59 6.78
C GLU A 191 -20.68 -11.95 6.96
N HIS A 192 -20.48 -10.74 6.42
CA HIS A 192 -19.26 -9.98 6.66
C HIS A 192 -19.19 -9.49 8.12
N ASP A 193 -20.30 -9.03 8.69
CA ASP A 193 -20.37 -8.67 10.11
C ASP A 193 -20.07 -9.88 11.00
N ALA A 194 -20.58 -11.07 10.66
CA ALA A 194 -20.23 -12.32 11.36
C ALA A 194 -18.74 -12.66 11.24
N TYR A 195 -18.12 -12.40 10.08
CA TYR A 195 -16.68 -12.55 9.90
C TYR A 195 -15.89 -11.57 10.76
N ILE A 196 -16.28 -10.29 10.83
CA ILE A 196 -15.67 -9.30 11.74
C ILE A 196 -15.75 -9.80 13.19
N GLN A 197 -16.91 -10.27 13.64
CA GLN A 197 -17.07 -10.80 15.00
C GLN A 197 -16.22 -12.05 15.25
N LYS A 198 -16.06 -12.91 14.23
CA LYS A 198 -15.12 -14.04 14.29
C LYS A 198 -13.69 -13.55 14.49
N ILE A 199 -13.27 -12.48 13.79
CA ILE A 199 -11.93 -11.90 13.95
C ILE A 199 -11.74 -11.29 15.35
N ILE A 200 -12.72 -10.55 15.86
CA ILE A 200 -12.64 -9.99 17.22
C ILE A 200 -12.51 -11.11 18.26
N LYS A 201 -13.29 -12.19 18.15
CA LYS A 201 -13.18 -13.37 19.03
C LYS A 201 -11.79 -14.03 18.98
N ARG A 202 -11.10 -13.98 17.84
CA ARG A 202 -9.72 -14.47 17.73
C ARG A 202 -8.77 -13.61 18.57
N PHE A 203 -8.95 -12.30 18.59
CA PHE A 203 -8.16 -11.37 19.40
C PHE A 203 -8.47 -11.47 20.91
N GLU A 204 -9.69 -11.86 21.27
CA GLU A 204 -10.12 -12.08 22.66
C GLU A 204 -9.54 -13.36 23.30
N ASN A 205 -8.93 -14.24 22.49
CA ASN A 205 -8.45 -15.55 22.94
C ASN A 205 -7.24 -15.41 23.88
N ALA A 206 -7.47 -15.66 25.17
CA ALA A 206 -6.46 -15.55 26.22
C ALA A 206 -5.28 -16.51 26.07
N PHE A 207 -5.44 -17.63 25.37
CA PHE A 207 -4.39 -18.66 25.21
C PHE A 207 -3.35 -18.30 24.14
N ILE A 208 -3.61 -17.28 23.32
CA ILE A 208 -2.76 -16.88 22.19
C ILE A 208 -2.54 -15.36 22.14
N SER A 209 -2.69 -14.68 23.27
CA SER A 209 -2.59 -13.22 23.32
C SER A 209 -1.15 -12.76 23.20
N ASP A 210 -0.90 -11.87 22.24
CA ASP A 210 0.40 -11.29 21.99
C ASP A 210 0.57 -9.92 22.64
N GLU A 211 1.82 -9.58 22.95
CA GLU A 211 2.20 -8.21 23.33
C GLU A 211 1.93 -7.22 22.20
N VAL A 212 1.38 -6.04 22.54
CA VAL A 212 1.09 -4.98 21.57
C VAL A 212 2.35 -4.54 20.83
N THR A 213 3.52 -4.51 21.49
CA THR A 213 4.80 -4.11 20.90
C THR A 213 5.28 -5.12 19.85
N ARG A 214 5.08 -6.42 20.10
CA ARG A 214 5.37 -7.50 19.15
C ARG A 214 4.49 -7.36 17.91
N VAL A 215 3.20 -7.13 18.11
CA VAL A 215 2.24 -7.00 17.01
C VAL A 215 2.39 -5.67 16.29
N ALA A 216 2.86 -4.60 16.95
CA ALA A 216 3.07 -3.27 16.37
C ALA A 216 4.39 -3.14 15.56
N ARG A 217 5.33 -4.08 15.70
CA ARG A 217 6.66 -4.03 15.05
C ARG A 217 6.66 -3.73 13.54
N SER A 218 7.72 -3.13 13.02
CA SER A 218 7.85 -2.76 11.60
C SER A 218 6.77 -1.79 11.10
N PRO A 219 6.60 -0.62 11.75
CA PRO A 219 5.57 0.35 11.39
C PRO A 219 5.75 0.98 10.01
N LEU A 220 6.96 1.11 9.46
CA LEU A 220 7.15 1.68 8.13
C LEU A 220 6.57 0.77 7.06
N ARG A 221 6.76 -0.55 7.20
CA ARG A 221 6.11 -1.53 6.32
C ARG A 221 4.59 -1.46 6.41
N LYS A 222 4.02 -1.46 7.62
CA LYS A 222 2.56 -1.46 7.84
C LYS A 222 1.87 -0.15 7.46
N LEU A 223 2.62 0.94 7.44
CA LEU A 223 2.21 2.24 6.89
C LEU A 223 2.49 2.35 5.38
N GLY A 224 2.94 1.26 4.74
CA GLY A 224 3.12 1.20 3.29
C GLY A 224 1.84 1.48 2.52
N ALA A 225 1.97 2.07 1.33
CA ALA A 225 0.86 2.61 0.55
C ALA A 225 -0.24 1.59 0.21
N ASP A 226 0.14 0.32 0.10
CA ASP A 226 -0.74 -0.78 -0.28
C ASP A 226 -0.82 -1.88 0.82
N ASP A 227 -0.31 -1.59 2.03
CA ASP A 227 -0.43 -2.48 3.21
C ASP A 227 -1.72 -2.15 4.01
N ARG A 228 -1.91 -2.87 5.12
CA ARG A 228 -3.12 -2.98 5.95
C ARG A 228 -3.72 -1.69 6.53
N LEU A 229 -3.01 -0.55 6.49
CA LEU A 229 -3.51 0.72 7.03
C LEU A 229 -3.79 1.73 5.91
N ILE A 230 -2.78 2.08 5.12
CA ILE A 230 -2.93 3.09 4.07
C ILE A 230 -3.66 2.53 2.85
N GLY A 231 -3.42 1.26 2.49
CA GLY A 231 -4.09 0.57 1.40
C GLY A 231 -5.62 0.68 1.47
N PRO A 232 -6.28 0.23 2.55
CA PRO A 232 -7.72 0.38 2.68
C PRO A 232 -8.15 1.85 2.80
N ALA A 233 -7.37 2.69 3.51
CA ALA A 233 -7.73 4.09 3.68
C ALA A 233 -7.81 4.87 2.35
N LYS A 234 -7.00 4.50 1.34
CA LYS A 234 -7.06 5.04 -0.04
C LYS A 234 -8.35 4.67 -0.77
N LYS A 235 -8.91 3.51 -0.44
CA LYS A 235 -10.08 2.91 -1.11
C LYS A 235 -11.42 3.38 -0.51
N ILE A 236 -11.39 3.95 0.70
CA ILE A 236 -12.58 4.31 1.47
C ILE A 236 -12.77 5.83 1.49
N ARG A 237 -14.00 6.30 1.25
CA ARG A 237 -14.32 7.74 1.18
C ARG A 237 -14.22 8.45 2.54
N GLN A 238 -14.60 7.79 3.63
CA GLN A 238 -14.59 8.36 4.99
C GLN A 238 -13.99 7.37 6.01
N PRO A 239 -12.66 7.14 5.98
CA PRO A 239 -11.99 6.17 6.85
C PRO A 239 -11.75 6.75 8.26
N GLN A 240 -12.80 7.10 9.01
CA GLN A 240 -12.69 7.81 10.29
C GLN A 240 -11.90 7.03 11.34
N TYR A 241 -12.19 5.73 11.50
CA TYR A 241 -11.56 4.87 12.51
C TYR A 241 -10.20 4.36 12.06
N LEU A 242 -10.06 4.00 10.78
CA LEU A 242 -8.75 3.70 10.18
C LEU A 242 -7.75 4.84 10.40
N ILE A 243 -8.20 6.08 10.26
CA ILE A 243 -7.34 7.26 10.45
C ILE A 243 -6.87 7.40 11.90
N LYS A 244 -7.69 7.07 12.91
CA LYS A 244 -7.25 7.04 14.31
C LYS A 244 -6.10 6.05 14.49
N GLY A 245 -6.23 4.87 13.91
CA GLY A 245 -5.18 3.86 13.88
C GLY A 245 -3.90 4.28 13.19
N ILE A 246 -4.01 4.90 12.01
CA ILE A 246 -2.86 5.44 11.29
C ILE A 246 -2.14 6.50 12.12
N VAL A 247 -2.89 7.35 12.84
CA VAL A 247 -2.31 8.35 13.73
C VAL A 247 -1.56 7.69 14.89
N ALA A 248 -2.16 6.68 15.54
CA ALA A 248 -1.49 5.91 16.59
C ALA A 248 -0.23 5.21 16.06
N ALA A 249 -0.30 4.59 14.88
CA ALA A 249 0.85 3.97 14.22
C ALA A 249 1.98 4.97 13.91
N LEU A 250 1.63 6.19 13.51
CA LEU A 250 2.60 7.27 13.32
C LEU A 250 3.19 7.73 14.66
N ALA A 251 2.44 7.68 15.75
CA ALA A 251 2.87 8.05 17.10
C ALA A 251 3.73 6.98 17.78
N TYR A 252 3.66 5.72 17.31
CA TYR A 252 4.39 4.58 17.85
C TYR A 252 5.90 4.82 17.96
N ASP A 253 6.43 4.82 19.18
CA ASP A 253 7.78 5.25 19.53
C ASP A 253 8.59 4.20 20.32
N PHE A 254 8.17 2.93 20.25
CA PHE A 254 8.83 1.84 20.96
C PHE A 254 10.31 1.72 20.55
N THR A 255 11.21 1.86 21.52
CA THR A 255 12.65 2.08 21.26
C THR A 255 13.41 0.84 20.82
N GLU A 256 12.87 -0.35 21.05
CA GLU A 256 13.50 -1.63 20.65
C GLU A 256 13.13 -2.04 19.21
N ASP A 257 12.23 -1.30 18.55
CA ASP A 257 11.93 -1.49 17.13
C ASP A 257 12.67 -0.45 16.27
N GLU A 258 13.66 -0.92 15.49
CA GLU A 258 14.46 -0.09 14.60
C GLU A 258 13.61 0.74 13.61
N GLU A 259 12.51 0.17 13.10
CA GLU A 259 11.61 0.90 12.19
C GLU A 259 10.82 1.98 12.93
N ALA A 260 10.45 1.76 14.19
CA ALA A 260 9.79 2.77 15.02
C ALA A 260 10.74 3.92 15.36
N VAL A 261 11.99 3.62 15.73
CA VAL A 261 13.04 4.63 15.94
C VAL A 261 13.26 5.46 14.66
N ARG A 262 13.36 4.79 13.51
CA ARG A 262 13.50 5.45 12.20
C ARG A 262 12.27 6.31 11.86
N LEU A 263 11.07 5.82 12.14
CA LEU A 263 9.82 6.56 11.96
C LEU A 263 9.85 7.86 12.78
N GLN A 264 10.18 7.80 14.08
CA GLN A 264 10.25 9.00 14.93
C GLN A 264 11.35 9.98 14.49
N ALA A 265 12.49 9.49 14.01
CA ALA A 265 13.54 10.33 13.44
C ALA A 265 13.06 11.09 12.18
N LEU A 266 12.26 10.45 11.32
CA LEU A 266 11.65 11.08 10.15
C LEU A 266 10.62 12.17 10.55
N LYS A 267 9.88 11.98 11.64
CA LYS A 267 8.94 13.01 12.16
C LYS A 267 9.68 14.29 12.57
N LYS A 268 10.80 14.15 13.30
CA LYS A 268 11.59 15.29 13.83
C LYS A 268 12.17 16.18 12.72
N LYS A 269 12.56 15.60 11.58
CA LYS A 269 13.24 16.31 10.48
C LYS A 269 12.32 17.13 9.54
N LYS A 270 11.06 17.44 9.91
CA LYS A 270 10.00 17.94 8.99
C LYS A 270 9.73 17.01 7.79
N ALA A 271 10.27 15.79 7.80
CA ALA A 271 10.16 14.83 6.71
C ALA A 271 8.80 14.12 6.68
N LEU A 272 7.90 14.39 7.63
CA LEU A 272 6.53 13.88 7.55
C LEU A 272 5.87 14.25 6.22
N LYS A 273 6.11 15.46 5.69
CA LYS A 273 5.65 15.86 4.35
C LYS A 273 6.27 15.04 3.21
N VAL A 274 7.52 14.59 3.35
CA VAL A 274 8.28 13.87 2.33
C VAL A 274 7.96 12.38 2.35
N CYS A 275 7.90 11.76 3.54
CA CYS A 275 7.33 10.43 3.72
C CYS A 275 5.89 10.41 3.18
N TRP A 276 5.08 11.41 3.52
CA TRP A 276 3.72 11.54 3.01
C TRP A 276 3.65 11.68 1.49
N LYS A 277 4.45 12.56 0.87
CA LYS A 277 4.51 12.70 -0.60
C LYS A 277 4.94 11.39 -1.28
N ARG A 278 5.76 10.57 -0.63
CA ARG A 278 6.23 9.28 -1.17
C ARG A 278 5.23 8.13 -0.99
N TYR A 279 4.41 8.15 0.07
CA TYR A 279 3.43 7.10 0.37
C TYR A 279 2.01 7.39 -0.12
N VAL A 280 1.67 8.66 -0.39
CA VAL A 280 0.28 9.11 -0.52
C VAL A 280 0.00 9.84 -1.86
N ASP A 281 1.00 10.33 -2.58
CA ASP A 281 0.81 11.07 -3.85
C ASP A 281 0.89 10.20 -5.15
N SER A 282 0.71 8.87 -5.07
CA SER A 282 0.44 8.08 -6.28
C SER A 282 -1.05 8.13 -6.68
N HIS A 283 -1.40 9.19 -7.41
CA HIS A 283 -2.61 9.39 -8.24
C HIS A 283 -4.02 9.37 -7.58
N HIS A 284 -4.76 10.48 -7.82
CA HIS A 284 -6.22 10.75 -7.73
C HIS A 284 -7.09 10.32 -6.53
N GLN A 285 -6.65 9.50 -5.58
CA GLN A 285 -7.51 9.04 -4.46
C GLN A 285 -7.21 9.72 -3.11
N THR A 286 -6.28 10.68 -3.10
CA THR A 286 -5.70 11.28 -1.90
C THR A 286 -6.50 12.41 -1.24
N ILE A 287 -7.60 12.83 -1.86
CA ILE A 287 -8.34 14.04 -1.49
C ILE A 287 -9.08 13.85 -0.15
N PHE A 288 -9.49 12.62 0.16
CA PHE A 288 -10.33 12.34 1.32
C PHE A 288 -9.55 12.13 2.63
N ILE A 289 -8.32 11.65 2.57
CA ILE A 289 -7.53 11.29 3.76
C ILE A 289 -6.88 12.52 4.42
N LYS A 290 -6.34 13.44 3.61
CA LYS A 290 -5.56 14.61 4.08
C LYS A 290 -6.33 15.51 5.07
N PRO A 291 -7.62 15.85 4.86
CA PRO A 291 -8.36 16.73 5.78
C PRO A 291 -8.59 16.12 7.17
N PHE A 292 -8.94 14.83 7.24
CA PHE A 292 -9.27 14.15 8.50
C PHE A 292 -8.02 13.92 9.37
N LEU A 293 -6.92 13.49 8.76
CA LEU A 293 -5.62 13.36 9.45
C LEU A 293 -5.12 14.67 10.00
N LYS A 294 -5.21 15.75 9.20
CA LYS A 294 -4.77 17.07 9.66
C LYS A 294 -5.53 17.50 10.91
N LYS A 295 -6.85 17.26 10.95
CA LYS A 295 -7.69 17.54 12.13
C LYS A 295 -7.28 16.70 13.35
N GLN A 296 -7.06 15.40 13.16
CA GLN A 296 -6.64 14.47 14.23
C GLN A 296 -5.24 14.79 14.79
N LEU A 297 -4.25 15.00 13.93
CA LEU A 297 -2.87 15.32 14.35
C LEU A 297 -2.78 16.65 15.11
N ILE A 298 -3.57 17.66 14.70
CA ILE A 298 -3.66 18.94 15.43
C ILE A 298 -4.26 18.73 16.83
N ASN A 299 -5.28 17.89 16.96
CA ASN A 299 -5.93 17.62 18.24
C ASN A 299 -5.04 16.83 19.22
N GLN A 300 -4.16 15.96 18.73
CA GLN A 300 -3.22 15.19 19.57
C GLN A 300 -1.96 15.97 20.01
N LYS A 301 -1.90 17.29 19.78
CA LYS A 301 -0.70 18.12 20.04
C LYS A 301 0.59 17.61 19.37
N ILE A 302 0.50 16.75 18.35
CA ILE A 302 1.64 16.40 17.51
C ILE A 302 1.98 17.68 16.72
N PRO A 303 3.18 18.26 16.91
CA PRO A 303 3.46 19.61 16.44
C PRO A 303 3.46 19.66 14.91
N PHE A 304 2.34 20.05 14.33
CA PHE A 304 2.30 20.57 12.97
C PHE A 304 2.87 21.98 13.04
N GLN A 305 4.18 22.13 12.84
CA GLN A 305 4.75 23.48 12.71
C GLN A 305 3.97 24.20 11.60
N ARG A 306 3.24 25.24 12.03
CA ARG A 306 2.49 26.14 11.15
C ARG A 306 3.44 26.61 10.06
N VAL A 307 3.19 26.21 8.81
CA VAL A 307 3.66 26.98 7.66
C VAL A 307 2.78 28.22 7.60
N LYS A 308 3.11 29.22 8.44
CA LYS A 308 2.81 30.62 8.14
C LYS A 308 4.01 31.14 7.37
N GLY A 309 3.87 31.24 6.06
CA GLY A 309 4.89 31.74 5.16
C GLY A 309 4.52 31.32 3.74
N ILE A 310 4.38 32.30 2.85
CA ILE A 310 3.84 32.20 1.49
C ILE A 310 2.31 32.25 1.43
N PHE A 311 1.72 33.32 1.97
CA PHE A 311 0.68 34.11 1.31
C PHE A 311 0.58 35.44 2.07
N SER A 312 1.57 36.30 1.85
CA SER A 312 1.49 37.73 2.10
C SER A 312 2.56 38.39 1.23
N MET A 313 2.26 38.57 -0.06
CA MET A 313 2.90 39.67 -0.78
C MET A 313 2.36 40.94 -0.15
N THR A 314 3.14 41.55 0.73
CA THR A 314 3.00 42.97 1.01
C THR A 314 4.37 43.56 0.80
N PHE A 315 4.45 44.28 -0.32
CA PHE A 315 5.49 45.21 -0.70
C PHE A 315 6.01 45.97 0.53
N PHE A 316 7.32 45.89 0.78
CA PHE A 316 8.06 46.98 1.38
C PHE A 316 9.12 47.41 0.38
N ASN A 317 8.86 48.60 -0.18
CA ASN A 317 9.75 49.36 -1.03
C ASN A 317 10.58 50.28 -0.13
N THR A 318 11.88 50.36 -0.39
CA THR A 318 12.81 51.43 0.01
C THR A 318 13.80 51.53 -1.14
N PHE A 319 13.98 52.59 -1.92
CA PHE A 319 13.54 54.00 -2.02
C PHE A 319 13.99 54.49 -3.44
N PRO A 320 13.77 55.74 -3.93
CA PRO A 320 12.93 56.85 -3.48
C PRO A 320 12.05 57.51 -4.57
N CYS A 321 11.25 58.50 -4.14
CA CYS A 321 10.67 59.61 -4.91
C CYS A 321 9.54 59.31 -5.91
N LEU A 322 8.29 59.54 -5.51
CA LEU A 322 7.59 60.81 -5.79
C LEU A 322 6.21 60.77 -5.11
N THR A 323 5.89 61.88 -4.47
CA THR A 323 4.73 62.10 -3.60
C THR A 323 3.49 62.52 -4.41
N ILE A 324 2.30 62.31 -3.81
CA ILE A 324 0.98 62.96 -4.06
C ILE A 324 0.28 62.56 -5.39
N TYR A 325 -0.97 62.08 -5.48
CA TYR A 325 -2.23 62.42 -4.81
C TYR A 325 -3.20 61.22 -4.69
N LYS A 326 -4.02 61.29 -3.64
CA LYS A 326 -5.16 60.42 -3.34
C LYS A 326 -6.42 61.04 -3.99
N VAL A 327 -7.16 60.30 -4.81
CA VAL A 327 -8.54 60.68 -5.19
C VAL A 327 -9.48 59.49 -4.99
N ARG A 328 -10.52 59.75 -4.18
CA ARG A 328 -11.68 58.89 -3.91
C ARG A 328 -12.63 58.88 -5.10
N GLY A 329 -13.21 57.71 -5.36
CA GLY A 329 -14.54 57.55 -5.97
C GLY A 329 -14.61 57.75 -7.48
N ILE A 330 -15.19 56.78 -8.18
CA ILE A 330 -16.23 56.94 -9.21
C ILE A 330 -16.64 55.53 -9.67
N CYS A 331 -17.94 55.29 -9.62
CA CYS A 331 -18.67 54.22 -10.27
C CYS A 331 -18.64 54.43 -11.79
N MET A 332 -18.46 53.38 -12.61
CA MET A 332 -19.25 53.15 -13.85
C MET A 332 -18.78 51.94 -14.68
N LYS A 333 -19.77 51.10 -15.04
CA LYS A 333 -19.95 50.22 -16.21
C LYS A 333 -18.93 50.36 -17.38
N LYS A 334 -18.40 49.22 -17.87
CA LYS A 334 -18.64 48.62 -19.22
C LYS A 334 -17.56 47.60 -19.67
N LYS A 335 -18.05 46.41 -20.01
CA LYS A 335 -17.74 45.50 -21.15
C LYS A 335 -16.36 45.56 -21.87
N LYS A 336 -15.81 44.34 -21.98
CA LYS A 336 -15.12 43.70 -23.13
C LYS A 336 -13.70 44.15 -23.51
N ARG A 337 -12.90 43.12 -23.85
CA ARG A 337 -11.55 43.07 -24.45
C ARG A 337 -10.39 43.33 -23.49
N LEU A 338 -9.72 42.25 -23.10
CA LEU A 338 -8.26 42.11 -23.09
C LEU A 338 -7.92 40.61 -22.95
N ARG A 339 -7.68 39.97 -24.09
CA ARG A 339 -7.03 38.66 -24.24
C ARG A 339 -5.75 38.93 -25.04
N GLN A 340 -4.72 38.14 -24.73
CA GLN A 340 -3.46 37.95 -25.45
C GLN A 340 -2.39 39.03 -25.28
N GLU A 341 -1.42 38.73 -24.41
CA GLU A 341 0.03 38.91 -24.64
C GLU A 341 0.77 38.31 -23.43
N VAL A 342 1.05 37.00 -23.47
CA VAL A 342 2.07 36.40 -22.61
C VAL A 342 3.33 36.30 -23.48
N SER A 343 4.26 37.22 -23.27
CA SER A 343 5.44 37.35 -24.11
C SER A 343 6.41 36.18 -23.92
N PHE A 344 7.10 35.85 -25.01
CA PHE A 344 8.16 34.86 -25.16
C PHE A 344 9.21 34.84 -24.02
N PHE A 345 9.35 35.95 -23.29
CA PHE A 345 10.23 36.09 -22.13
C PHE A 345 9.81 35.22 -20.93
N GLN A 346 8.51 35.03 -20.68
CA GLN A 346 8.04 34.22 -19.55
C GLN A 346 8.24 32.71 -19.76
N LEU A 347 8.30 32.26 -21.01
CA LEU A 347 8.53 30.85 -21.36
C LEU A 347 10.02 30.47 -21.23
N MET A 348 10.93 31.38 -21.59
CA MET A 348 12.37 31.17 -21.43
C MET A 348 12.81 31.16 -19.97
N SER A 349 12.15 31.96 -19.12
CA SER A 349 12.37 31.90 -17.67
C SER A 349 11.99 30.55 -17.06
N ALA A 350 10.96 29.87 -17.59
CA ALA A 350 10.53 28.57 -17.10
C ALA A 350 11.52 27.43 -17.47
N ILE A 351 12.14 27.48 -18.64
CA ILE A 351 13.09 26.46 -19.12
C ILE A 351 14.44 26.55 -18.38
N ILE A 352 14.90 27.77 -18.06
CA ILE A 352 16.12 28.00 -17.28
C ILE A 352 15.95 27.51 -15.84
N VAL A 353 14.78 27.72 -15.23
CA VAL A 353 14.48 27.25 -13.86
C VAL A 353 14.41 25.72 -13.78
N ILE A 354 13.93 25.04 -14.82
CA ILE A 354 13.89 23.57 -14.86
C ILE A 354 15.30 22.99 -15.00
N THR A 355 16.17 23.61 -15.81
CA THR A 355 17.56 23.16 -16.02
C THR A 355 18.43 23.31 -14.77
N ILE A 356 18.18 24.34 -13.95
CA ILE A 356 18.93 24.61 -12.72
C ILE A 356 18.48 23.70 -11.57
N LEU A 357 17.22 23.22 -11.56
CA LEU A 357 16.68 22.41 -10.46
C LEU A 357 16.95 20.90 -10.60
N THR A 358 17.37 20.40 -11.77
CA THR A 358 17.57 18.95 -11.99
C THR A 358 19.03 18.51 -12.15
N GLY A 359 20.02 19.39 -12.00
CA GLY A 359 21.42 18.97 -11.87
C GLY A 359 21.94 18.05 -12.99
N GLY A 360 21.88 18.50 -14.25
CA GLY A 360 22.75 17.99 -15.33
C GLY A 360 22.30 16.75 -16.13
N LEU A 361 22.53 16.85 -17.46
CA LEU A 361 22.46 15.84 -18.53
C LEU A 361 21.07 15.42 -19.05
N VAL A 362 20.41 16.33 -19.79
CA VAL A 362 19.49 15.91 -20.86
C VAL A 362 20.34 15.61 -22.09
N GLY A 363 20.62 14.33 -22.33
CA GLY A 363 21.15 13.84 -23.60
C GLY A 363 20.17 14.13 -24.77
N THR A 364 20.68 13.99 -25.98
CA THR A 364 20.08 14.30 -27.29
C THR A 364 18.60 13.89 -27.50
N THR A 365 18.07 12.98 -26.69
CA THR A 365 16.67 12.55 -26.67
C THR A 365 15.67 13.63 -26.23
N GLY A 366 16.05 14.55 -25.34
CA GLY A 366 15.14 15.61 -24.86
C GLY A 366 14.87 16.74 -25.86
N TYR A 367 15.82 16.98 -26.78
CA TYR A 367 15.67 17.98 -27.84
C TYR A 367 14.70 17.53 -28.93
N LEU A 368 14.65 16.21 -29.21
CA LEU A 368 13.72 15.61 -30.17
C LEU A 368 12.27 15.63 -29.66
N LEU A 369 12.05 15.43 -28.36
CA LEU A 369 10.71 15.50 -27.75
C LEU A 369 10.13 16.91 -27.80
N ALA A 370 10.95 17.93 -27.54
CA ALA A 370 10.54 19.34 -27.64
C ALA A 370 10.22 19.74 -29.09
N LYS A 371 10.95 19.19 -30.07
CA LYS A 371 10.71 19.45 -31.50
C LYS A 371 9.41 18.82 -32.00
N HIS A 372 9.04 17.62 -31.54
CA HIS A 372 7.77 16.99 -31.90
C HIS A 372 6.55 17.72 -31.31
N VAL A 373 6.62 18.14 -30.04
CA VAL A 373 5.53 18.89 -29.39
C VAL A 373 5.30 20.26 -30.05
N LEU A 374 6.36 20.93 -30.51
CA LEU A 374 6.26 22.20 -31.23
C LEU A 374 5.69 22.06 -32.65
N ILE A 375 5.98 20.95 -33.35
CA ILE A 375 5.44 20.67 -34.69
C ILE A 375 3.94 20.32 -34.61
N ASP A 376 3.52 19.57 -33.60
CA ASP A 376 2.10 19.21 -33.44
C ASP A 376 1.24 20.38 -32.95
N ALA A 377 1.78 21.26 -32.10
CA ALA A 377 1.14 22.53 -31.74
C ALA A 377 0.96 23.45 -32.95
N GLY A 378 1.97 23.55 -33.83
CA GLY A 378 1.89 24.34 -35.07
C GLY A 378 0.90 23.78 -36.10
N LYS A 379 0.73 22.45 -36.19
CA LYS A 379 -0.25 21.80 -37.09
C LYS A 379 -1.69 21.92 -36.57
N ALA A 380 -1.90 21.91 -35.26
CA ALA A 380 -3.21 22.10 -34.64
C ALA A 380 -3.75 23.53 -34.86
N ASP A 381 -2.90 24.54 -34.79
CA ASP A 381 -3.27 25.94 -35.04
C ASP A 381 -3.59 26.20 -36.53
N PHE A 382 -2.89 25.52 -37.46
CA PHE A 382 -3.16 25.64 -38.90
C PHE A 382 -4.50 24.99 -39.32
N LYS A 383 -4.93 23.90 -38.66
CA LYS A 383 -6.25 23.27 -38.88
C LYS A 383 -7.39 24.11 -38.29
N ALA A 384 -7.18 24.76 -37.14
CA ALA A 384 -8.17 25.63 -36.51
C ALA A 384 -8.40 26.94 -37.28
N HIS A 385 -7.39 27.42 -38.02
CA HIS A 385 -7.52 28.62 -38.85
C HIS A 385 -8.24 28.39 -40.20
N ARG A 386 -8.16 27.19 -40.81
CA ARG A 386 -8.93 26.85 -42.04
C ARG A 386 -10.41 26.60 -41.78
N GLN A 387 -10.80 26.07 -40.63
CA GLN A 387 -12.21 25.82 -40.31
C GLN A 387 -13.00 27.09 -39.90
N ARG A 388 -12.33 28.25 -39.81
CA ARG A 388 -12.97 29.53 -39.49
C ARG A 388 -13.07 30.50 -40.67
N SER A 389 -12.57 30.14 -41.86
CA SER A 389 -12.67 30.98 -43.07
C SER A 389 -13.82 30.61 -44.02
N ASP A 390 -14.46 29.45 -43.87
CA ASP A 390 -15.41 28.93 -44.90
C ASP A 390 -16.88 28.97 -44.46
N GLY A 391 -17.27 30.02 -43.72
CA GLY A 391 -18.66 30.17 -43.30
C GLY A 391 -19.01 31.61 -43.00
N HIS A 392 -19.04 32.47 -44.03
CA HIS A 392 -19.87 33.68 -44.16
C HIS A 392 -19.67 34.28 -45.57
N THR A 393 -20.45 33.80 -46.53
CA THR A 393 -21.26 34.57 -47.52
C THR A 393 -22.11 33.59 -48.29
#